data_AF-A0A3B4G6D8-F1
#
_entry.id   AF-A0A3B4G6D8-F1
#
_cell.length_a   1.000
_cell.length_b   1.000
_cell.length_c   1.000
_cell.angle_alpha   90.00
_cell.angle_beta   90.00
_cell.angle_gamma   90.00
#
_symmetry.space_group_name_H-M   'P 1'
#
loop_
_entity.id
_entity.type
_entity.pdbx_description
1 polymer ?
#
loop_
_entity_poly.entity_id
_entity_poly.type
_entity_poly.pdbx_seq_one_letter_code
_entity_poly.pdbx_strand_id
1 'polypeptide(L)'
;CSWPPPVTEEIAPGYHSIVPMDLATIKKNIENGLIRTTAEFQRDIMLMFQNAVMYNSLDHDVYHMALEMQRDVLEQIQQFLATQLIMETSESGISAKSLRGRESTRKQDSTDKVLH
;
A
#
# COMPACT_ATOMS: atom_id res chain seq x y z
N CYS A 1 21.62 -4.48 17.19
CA CYS A 1 21.06 -5.80 16.86
C CYS A 1 21.28 -6.06 15.38
N SER A 2 22.34 -6.77 15.05
CA SER A 2 22.78 -7.06 13.68
C SER A 2 22.13 -8.36 13.22
N TRP A 3 21.38 -8.28 12.13
CA TRP A 3 20.88 -9.44 11.39
C TRP A 3 22.04 -10.41 11.06
N PRO A 4 21.84 -11.73 11.11
CA PRO A 4 22.89 -12.71 10.81
C PRO A 4 23.42 -12.55 9.37
N PRO A 5 24.70 -12.91 9.13
CA PRO A 5 25.30 -12.82 7.81
C PRO A 5 24.54 -13.67 6.77
N PRO A 6 24.68 -13.36 5.47
CA PRO A 6 24.06 -14.15 4.40
C PRO A 6 24.41 -15.63 4.50
N VAL A 7 23.41 -16.49 4.31
CA VAL A 7 23.58 -17.95 4.33
C VAL A 7 24.48 -18.36 3.16
N THR A 8 25.59 -19.05 3.44
CA THR A 8 26.54 -19.49 2.42
C THR A 8 26.10 -20.81 1.78
N GLU A 9 26.61 -21.11 0.58
CA GLU A 9 26.34 -22.36 -0.15
C GLU A 9 26.75 -23.62 0.63
N GLU A 10 27.68 -23.48 1.59
CA GLU A 10 28.11 -24.54 2.50
C GLU A 10 27.05 -24.86 3.57
N ILE A 11 26.29 -23.85 4.01
CA ILE A 11 25.27 -23.98 5.05
C ILE A 11 23.94 -24.44 4.45
N ALA A 12 23.65 -24.02 3.22
CA ALA A 12 22.44 -24.43 2.49
C ALA A 12 22.76 -24.63 0.99
N PRO A 13 23.24 -25.83 0.60
CA PRO A 13 23.55 -26.14 -0.79
C PRO A 13 22.29 -26.02 -1.68
N GLY A 14 22.33 -25.18 -2.71
CA GLY A 14 21.17 -24.90 -3.57
C GLY A 14 20.20 -23.84 -3.04
N TYR A 15 20.54 -23.13 -1.96
CA TYR A 15 19.72 -22.01 -1.49
C TYR A 15 19.77 -20.80 -2.44
N HIS A 16 20.95 -20.51 -3.02
CA HIS A 16 21.12 -19.42 -3.98
C HIS A 16 20.45 -19.69 -5.33
N SER A 17 20.17 -20.94 -5.67
CA SER A 17 19.40 -21.27 -6.88
C SER A 17 17.89 -21.11 -6.68
N ILE A 18 17.41 -20.94 -5.45
CA ILE A 18 15.97 -20.95 -5.13
C ILE A 18 15.49 -19.68 -4.39
N VAL A 19 16.37 -18.85 -3.82
CA VAL A 19 15.98 -17.58 -3.19
C VAL A 19 16.40 -16.36 -4.02
N PRO A 20 15.58 -15.94 -5.01
CA PRO A 20 15.87 -14.76 -5.82
C PRO A 20 15.39 -13.44 -5.20
N MET A 21 14.82 -13.44 -3.98
CA MET A 21 14.12 -12.26 -3.45
C MET A 21 14.33 -12.03 -1.95
N ASP A 22 14.83 -10.84 -1.62
CA ASP A 22 15.06 -10.30 -0.27
C ASP A 22 14.67 -8.81 -0.22
N LEU A 23 14.57 -8.21 0.97
CA LEU A 23 14.15 -6.81 1.13
C LEU A 23 15.05 -5.79 0.42
N ALA A 24 16.37 -6.03 0.37
CA ALA A 24 17.29 -5.13 -0.32
C ALA A 24 17.08 -5.20 -1.84
N THR A 25 16.84 -6.40 -2.37
CA THR A 25 16.48 -6.63 -3.77
C THR A 25 15.13 -5.99 -4.12
N ILE A 26 14.11 -6.16 -3.29
CA ILE A 26 12.78 -5.52 -3.47
C ILE A 26 12.93 -4.00 -3.48
N LYS A 27 13.65 -3.43 -2.51
CA LYS A 27 13.92 -1.99 -2.43
C LYS A 27 14.61 -1.49 -3.70
N LYS A 28 15.68 -2.16 -4.15
CA LYS A 28 16.39 -1.82 -5.38
C LYS A 28 15.47 -1.91 -6.60
N ASN A 29 14.58 -2.89 -6.65
CA ASN A 29 13.62 -3.04 -7.74
C ASN A 29 12.58 -1.90 -7.75
N ILE A 30 12.18 -1.39 -6.58
CA ILE A 30 11.34 -0.17 -6.50
C ILE A 30 12.12 1.05 -7.00
N GLU A 31 13.36 1.25 -6.51
CA GLU A 31 14.20 2.40 -6.89
C GLU A 31 14.53 2.43 -8.39
N ASN A 32 14.72 1.26 -9.00
CA ASN A 32 14.94 1.12 -10.44
C ASN A 32 13.64 1.15 -11.26
N GLY A 33 12.48 1.28 -10.60
CA GLY A 33 11.17 1.30 -11.24
C GLY A 33 10.76 -0.04 -11.83
N LEU A 34 11.34 -1.17 -11.41
CA LEU A 34 10.91 -2.51 -11.82
C LEU A 34 9.61 -2.94 -11.09
N ILE A 35 9.42 -2.48 -9.86
CA ILE A 35 8.17 -2.58 -9.11
C ILE A 35 7.49 -1.21 -9.17
N ARG A 36 6.34 -1.12 -9.85
CA ARG A 36 5.59 0.13 -10.06
C ARG A 36 4.21 0.11 -9.42
N THR A 37 3.70 -1.08 -9.09
CA THR A 37 2.35 -1.27 -8.55
C THR A 37 2.38 -1.97 -7.21
N THR A 38 1.36 -1.73 -6.38
CA THR A 38 1.18 -2.45 -5.11
C THR A 38 1.09 -3.96 -5.31
N ALA A 39 0.51 -4.42 -6.43
CA ALA A 39 0.42 -5.84 -6.76
C ALA A 39 1.79 -6.48 -7.03
N GLU A 40 2.68 -5.80 -7.76
CA GLU A 40 4.06 -6.26 -7.99
C GLU A 40 4.86 -6.31 -6.68
N PHE A 41 4.71 -5.28 -5.84
CA PHE A 41 5.32 -5.27 -4.51
C PHE A 41 4.83 -6.43 -3.65
N GLN A 42 3.51 -6.65 -3.60
CA GLN A 42 2.91 -7.76 -2.86
C GLN A 42 3.41 -9.11 -3.36
N ARG A 43 3.54 -9.31 -4.67
CA ARG A 43 4.05 -10.57 -5.24
C ARG A 43 5.46 -10.86 -4.74
N ASP A 44 6.36 -9.88 -4.83
CA ASP A 44 7.78 -10.07 -4.52
C ASP A 44 8.02 -10.22 -3.01
N ILE A 45 7.28 -9.50 -2.16
CA ILE A 45 7.36 -9.64 -0.70
C ILE A 45 6.79 -10.99 -0.23
N MET A 46 5.71 -11.49 -0.86
CA MET A 46 5.18 -12.82 -0.56
C MET A 46 6.15 -13.94 -0.97
N LEU A 47 6.84 -13.78 -2.12
CA LEU A 47 7.87 -14.72 -2.54
C LEU A 47 9.02 -14.81 -1.53
N MET A 48 9.46 -13.67 -0.99
CA MET A 48 10.47 -13.62 0.07
C MET A 48 10.04 -14.41 1.32
N PHE A 49 8.81 -14.22 1.81
CA PHE A 49 8.30 -14.97 2.95
C PHE A 49 8.13 -16.46 2.64
N GLN A 50 7.61 -16.81 1.46
CA GLN A 50 7.44 -18.21 1.05
C GLN A 50 8.78 -18.94 1.04
N ASN A 51 9.84 -18.30 0.54
CA ASN A 51 11.19 -18.83 0.59
C ASN A 51 11.66 -19.04 2.03
N ALA A 52 11.47 -18.04 2.90
CA ALA A 52 11.84 -18.18 4.31
C ALA A 52 11.11 -19.35 5.00
N VAL A 53 9.82 -19.53 4.73
CA VAL A 53 8.99 -20.62 5.27
C VAL A 53 9.39 -21.99 4.72
N MET A 54 9.74 -22.09 3.42
CA MET A 54 10.11 -23.37 2.80
C MET A 54 11.48 -23.89 3.23
N TYR A 55 12.44 -22.99 3.47
CA TYR A 55 13.82 -23.37 3.78
C TYR A 55 14.11 -23.54 5.27
N ASN A 56 13.41 -22.80 6.11
CA ASN A 56 13.63 -22.89 7.54
C ASN A 56 12.75 -23.99 8.12
N SER A 57 13.34 -24.87 8.93
CA SER A 57 12.59 -25.86 9.70
C SER A 57 11.52 -25.17 10.56
N LEU A 58 10.41 -25.87 10.79
CA LEU A 58 9.32 -25.42 11.66
C LEU A 58 9.79 -25.10 13.09
N ASP A 59 10.90 -25.70 13.52
CA ASP A 59 11.49 -25.50 14.85
C ASP A 59 12.38 -24.25 14.95
N HIS A 60 12.60 -23.54 13.84
CA HIS A 60 13.46 -22.36 13.82
C HIS A 60 12.63 -21.08 13.95
N ASP A 61 13.07 -20.16 14.81
CA ASP A 61 12.44 -18.85 15.00
C ASP A 61 12.18 -18.08 13.69
N VAL A 62 13.02 -18.24 12.67
CA VAL A 62 12.89 -17.59 11.36
C VAL A 62 11.61 -18.03 10.65
N TYR A 63 11.19 -19.29 10.81
CA TYR A 63 9.93 -19.78 10.27
C TYR A 63 8.74 -19.04 10.90
N HIS A 64 8.71 -18.94 12.23
CA HIS A 64 7.63 -18.27 12.95
C HIS A 64 7.60 -16.77 12.68
N MET A 65 8.76 -16.11 12.68
CA MET A 65 8.86 -14.69 12.35
C MET A 65 8.40 -14.41 10.92
N ALA A 66 8.73 -15.28 9.95
CA ALA A 66 8.28 -15.11 8.57
C ALA A 66 6.76 -15.18 8.45
N LEU A 67 6.10 -16.09 9.16
CA LEU A 67 4.64 -16.19 9.18
C LEU A 67 3.97 -14.98 9.84
N GLU A 68 4.51 -14.50 10.96
CA GLU A 68 3.99 -13.33 11.65
C GLU A 68 4.11 -12.08 10.77
N MET A 69 5.30 -11.81 10.24
CA MET A 69 5.55 -10.67 9.36
C MET A 69 4.72 -10.74 8.06
N GLN A 70 4.51 -11.94 7.50
CA GLN A 70 3.65 -12.12 6.33
C GLN A 70 2.24 -11.64 6.61
N ARG A 71 1.70 -11.95 7.79
CA ARG A 71 0.34 -11.55 8.19
C ARG A 71 0.22 -10.04 8.35
N ASP A 72 1.19 -9.43 9.03
CA ASP A 72 1.22 -7.98 9.28
C ASP A 72 1.37 -7.17 7.99
N VAL A 73 2.20 -7.64 7.06
CA VAL A 73 2.39 -6.99 5.75
C VAL A 73 1.10 -7.06 4.92
N LEU A 74 0.40 -8.20 4.94
CA LEU A 74 -0.87 -8.33 4.22
C LEU A 74 -1.95 -7.38 4.77
N GLU A 75 -2.02 -7.24 6.09
CA GLU A 75 -2.94 -6.27 6.72
C GLU A 75 -2.60 -4.84 6.31
N GLN A 76 -1.32 -4.45 6.35
CA GLN A 76 -0.89 -3.12 5.94
C GLN A 76 -1.20 -2.83 4.46
N ILE A 77 -0.99 -3.81 3.57
CA ILE A 77 -1.34 -3.67 2.15
C ILE A 77 -2.84 -3.44 1.98
N GLN A 78 -3.69 -4.19 2.70
CA GLN A 78 -5.15 -4.02 2.65
C GLN A 78 -5.58 -2.64 3.14
N GLN A 79 -5.03 -2.17 4.27
CA GLN A 79 -5.30 -0.84 4.81
C GLN A 79 -4.87 0.27 3.84
N PHE A 80 -3.72 0.12 3.19
CA PHE A 80 -3.24 1.05 2.17
C PHE A 80 -4.17 1.12 0.96
N LEU A 81 -4.59 -0.04 0.42
CA LEU A 81 -5.53 -0.09 -0.71
C LEU A 81 -6.89 0.51 -0.38
N ALA A 82 -7.42 0.23 0.82
CA ALA A 82 -8.66 0.85 1.29
C ALA A 82 -8.55 2.38 1.40
N THR A 83 -7.40 2.86 1.87
CA THR A 83 -7.13 4.31 1.97
C THR A 83 -7.08 4.97 0.59
N GLN A 84 -6.42 4.35 -0.40
CA GLN A 84 -6.39 4.87 -1.78
C GLN A 84 -7.79 4.99 -2.39
N LEU A 85 -8.66 3.99 -2.16
CA LEU A 85 -10.04 4.00 -2.66
C LEU A 85 -10.88 5.16 -2.06
N ILE A 86 -10.69 5.46 -0.78
CA ILE A 86 -11.38 6.58 -0.11
C ILE A 86 -10.93 7.92 -0.72
N MET A 87 -9.63 8.07 -1.03
CA MET A 87 -9.11 9.28 -1.65
C MET A 87 -9.68 9.49 -3.06
N GLU A 88 -9.70 8.46 -3.90
CA GLU A 88 -10.24 8.53 -5.27
C GLU A 88 -11.74 8.90 -5.32
N THR A 89 -12.53 8.36 -4.38
CA THR A 89 -13.97 8.68 -4.30
C THR A 89 -14.24 10.10 -3.80
N SER A 90 -13.33 10.66 -2.98
CA SER A 90 -13.44 12.03 -2.47
C SER A 90 -13.23 13.08 -3.56
N GLU A 91 -12.32 12.85 -4.51
CA GLU A 91 -12.07 13.75 -5.65
C GLU A 91 -13.24 13.74 -6.65
N SER A 92 -13.85 12.58 -6.87
CA SER A 92 -15.04 12.43 -7.72
C SER A 92 -16.30 13.11 -7.13
N GLY A 93 -16.38 13.23 -5.80
CA GLY A 93 -17.51 13.83 -5.08
C GLY A 93 -17.57 15.37 -5.08
N ILE A 94 -16.49 16.05 -5.47
CA ILE A 94 -16.42 17.53 -5.49
C ILE A 94 -17.04 18.10 -6.78
N SER A 95 -16.96 17.36 -7.89
CA SER A 95 -17.51 17.76 -9.19
C SER A 95 -19.04 17.85 -9.20
N ALA A 96 -19.74 17.01 -8.43
CA ALA A 96 -21.21 16.98 -8.39
C ALA A 96 -21.86 18.14 -7.62
N LYS A 97 -21.11 18.86 -6.77
CA LYS A 97 -21.67 19.94 -5.92
C LYS A 97 -21.58 21.33 -6.55
N SER A 98 -20.86 21.50 -7.67
CA SER A 98 -20.66 22.80 -8.30
C SER A 98 -21.85 23.32 -9.13
N LEU A 99 -22.88 22.49 -9.38
CA LEU A 99 -24.01 22.87 -10.25
C LEU A 99 -25.32 23.26 -9.54
N ARG A 100 -25.34 23.38 -8.20
CA ARG A 100 -26.58 23.69 -7.46
C ARG A 100 -26.44 24.94 -6.60
N GLY A 101 -26.38 26.10 -7.25
CA GLY A 101 -26.28 27.37 -6.53
C GLY A 101 -26.30 28.61 -7.42
N ARG A 102 -27.27 28.74 -8.32
CA ARG A 102 -27.58 30.03 -8.95
C ARG A 102 -29.09 30.24 -8.97
N GLU A 103 -29.60 30.93 -7.95
CA GLU A 103 -30.84 31.67 -8.07
C GLU A 103 -30.69 33.06 -7.45
N SER A 104 -31.24 34.02 -8.18
CA SER A 104 -30.96 35.45 -8.25
C SER A 104 -31.41 36.29 -7.06
N THR A 105 -30.56 37.23 -6.66
CA THR A 105 -30.94 38.44 -5.93
C THR A 105 -31.80 39.33 -6.84
N ARG A 106 -33.03 39.68 -6.43
CA ARG A 106 -33.71 40.89 -6.94
C ARG A 106 -34.51 41.56 -5.81
N LYS A 107 -34.18 42.85 -5.64
CA LYS A 107 -34.64 43.79 -4.61
C LYS A 107 -36.13 44.13 -4.77
N GLN A 108 -36.81 44.43 -3.67
CA GLN A 108 -37.88 45.44 -3.65
C GLN A 108 -37.95 46.07 -2.25
N ASP A 109 -37.40 47.28 -2.16
CA ASP A 109 -37.64 48.24 -1.08
C ASP A 109 -38.67 49.22 -1.66
N SER A 110 -39.84 49.33 -1.04
CA SER A 110 -40.93 50.19 -1.51
C SER A 110 -41.28 51.18 -0.41
N THR A 111 -40.72 52.38 -0.52
CA THR A 111 -41.17 53.56 0.19
C THR A 111 -42.37 54.17 -0.55
N ASP A 112 -43.54 54.22 0.07
CA ASP A 112 -44.65 55.06 -0.39
C ASP A 112 -44.92 56.18 0.62
N LYS A 113 -44.72 57.42 0.16
CA LYS A 113 -45.22 58.65 0.78
C LYS A 113 -46.33 59.23 -0.11
N VAL A 114 -47.55 59.23 0.43
CA VAL A 114 -48.61 60.27 0.41
C VAL A 114 -48.99 60.95 -0.93
N LEU A 115 -50.23 60.69 -1.37
CA LEU A 115 -51.24 61.66 -1.90
C LEU A 115 -52.58 60.88 -1.98
N HIS A 116 -53.69 61.21 -1.33
CA HIS A 116 -54.51 62.43 -1.36
C HIS A 116 -55.44 62.47 -0.13
#